data_AF-A0AAW2DIW9-F1
#
_entry.id   AF-A0AAW2DIW9-F1
#
_cell.length_a   1.000
_cell.length_b   1.000
_cell.length_c   1.000
_cell.angle_alpha   90.00
_cell.angle_beta   90.00
_cell.angle_gamma   90.00
#
_symmetry.space_group_name_H-M   'P 1'
#
loop_
_entity.id
_entity.type
_entity.pdbx_description
1 polymer ?
#
loop_
_entity_poly.entity_id
_entity_poly.type
_entity_poly.pdbx_seq_one_letter_code
_entity_poly.pdbx_strand_id
1 'polypeptide(L)'
;MVSKVSANRVKGILPNVISDAQSAFVPGRLITDNIAVAYKMLHRLRNRRHGKVGHMAVKLDISKANDHVEWEFLRSIMVKMGFLARWVELVMRCVSSSSYSVLINGKPRGIISPSRGIKQGDPLSPYLFLFCVEGLSALLRKATEANRIQGINSCHNGVSISHLLFADNGLLFCSTTPPECTSLLNILSTYEHASGQAINRQKIALFFSPNTVPEVREEIRRIFDAQVVTEYLGLPMVGVQKENKANSFSVKSAYSVALGMLDPSTGSHSNTGTDEKLWKTVWSLNVPPKVRNFLWRACLNILPTRDNLYLKRMQVDLSCTVCYQHCDTGVHILWECPLAHNVWALVKGRTQNSPAAASDFFMLTRTMMRHLTRDELE
;
A
#
# COMPACT_ATOMS: atom_id res chain seq x y z
N MET A 1 23.93 -12.76 -1.73
CA MET A 1 24.92 -11.67 -1.93
C MET A 1 24.78 -11.03 -3.31
N VAL A 2 24.86 -11.82 -4.41
CA VAL A 2 24.66 -11.33 -5.79
C VAL A 2 23.33 -10.61 -5.99
N SER A 3 22.22 -11.20 -5.53
CA SER A 3 20.90 -10.59 -5.66
C SER A 3 20.81 -9.19 -5.01
N LYS A 4 21.41 -9.01 -3.83
CA LYS A 4 21.44 -7.71 -3.12
C LYS A 4 22.23 -6.66 -3.89
N VAL A 5 23.35 -7.04 -4.52
CA VAL A 5 24.14 -6.14 -5.38
C VAL A 5 23.36 -5.75 -6.63
N SER A 6 22.71 -6.71 -7.28
CA SER A 6 21.84 -6.46 -8.45
C SER A 6 20.67 -5.53 -8.09
N ALA A 7 20.01 -5.77 -6.96
CA ALA A 7 18.92 -4.94 -6.45
C ALA A 7 19.36 -3.48 -6.23
N ASN A 8 20.52 -3.26 -5.62
CA ASN A 8 21.06 -1.91 -5.40
C ASN A 8 21.38 -1.18 -6.70
N ARG A 9 21.84 -1.88 -7.75
CA ARG A 9 22.09 -1.28 -9.07
C ARG A 9 20.79 -0.95 -9.80
N VAL A 10 19.81 -1.88 -9.79
CA VAL A 10 18.48 -1.66 -10.38
C VAL A 10 17.77 -0.49 -9.73
N LYS A 11 17.89 -0.35 -8.41
CA LYS A 11 17.28 0.75 -7.65
C LYS A 11 17.64 2.13 -8.21
N GLY A 12 18.87 2.33 -8.70
CA GLY A 12 19.33 3.61 -9.24
C GLY A 12 18.74 3.98 -10.60
N ILE A 13 18.35 2.99 -11.41
CA ILE A 13 17.80 3.20 -12.77
C ILE A 13 16.28 3.11 -12.81
N LEU A 14 15.65 2.61 -11.75
CA LEU A 14 14.23 2.31 -11.68
C LEU A 14 13.31 3.49 -12.05
N PRO A 15 13.59 4.75 -11.66
CA PRO A 15 12.77 5.90 -12.07
C PRO A 15 12.73 6.13 -13.59
N ASN A 16 13.77 5.71 -14.32
CA ASN A 16 13.86 5.88 -15.76
C ASN A 16 13.21 4.73 -16.55
N VAL A 17 12.98 3.59 -15.88
CA VAL A 17 12.52 2.35 -16.52
C VAL A 17 11.03 2.09 -16.23
N ILE A 18 10.54 2.54 -15.07
CA ILE A 18 9.15 2.32 -14.63
C ILE A 18 8.30 3.57 -14.90
N SER A 19 7.13 3.36 -15.49
CA SER A 19 6.13 4.38 -15.78
C SER A 19 5.77 5.22 -14.55
N ASP A 20 5.53 6.52 -14.73
CA ASP A 20 5.07 7.42 -13.65
C ASP A 20 3.72 7.02 -13.07
N ALA A 21 2.93 6.22 -13.79
CA ALA A 21 1.68 5.64 -13.30
C ALA A 21 1.89 4.64 -12.13
N GLN A 22 3.15 4.27 -11.83
CA GLN A 22 3.51 3.32 -10.78
C GLN A 22 4.40 3.98 -9.72
N SER A 23 3.85 4.14 -8.51
CA SER A 23 4.53 4.81 -7.39
C SER A 23 5.12 3.86 -6.35
N ALA A 24 4.73 2.59 -6.36
CA ALA A 24 5.19 1.64 -5.35
C ALA A 24 6.63 1.17 -5.64
N PHE A 25 7.46 1.12 -4.58
CA PHE A 25 8.83 0.60 -4.62
C PHE A 25 9.83 1.34 -5.54
N VAL A 26 9.48 2.54 -6.03
CA VAL A 26 10.36 3.40 -6.83
C VAL A 26 10.99 4.50 -5.96
N PRO A 27 12.34 4.60 -5.87
CA PRO A 27 12.99 5.67 -5.12
C PRO A 27 12.60 7.06 -5.62
N GLY A 28 12.28 7.98 -4.70
CA GLY A 28 11.92 9.36 -5.04
C GLY A 28 10.44 9.57 -5.39
N ARG A 29 9.64 8.50 -5.51
CA ARG A 29 8.18 8.61 -5.67
C ARG A 29 7.49 8.36 -4.34
N LEU A 30 6.64 9.29 -3.90
CA LEU A 30 5.82 9.07 -2.71
C LEU A 30 4.53 8.37 -3.12
N ILE A 31 4.15 7.33 -2.37
CA ILE A 31 2.87 6.65 -2.60
C ILE A 31 1.68 7.63 -2.50
N THR A 32 1.82 8.67 -1.66
CA THR A 32 0.84 9.73 -1.45
C THR A 32 0.50 10.50 -2.72
N ASP A 33 1.42 10.59 -3.68
CA ASP A 33 1.21 11.34 -4.92
C ASP A 33 0.21 10.61 -5.82
N ASN A 34 0.41 9.31 -6.04
CA ASN A 34 -0.55 8.49 -6.79
C ASN A 34 -1.89 8.38 -6.07
N ILE A 35 -1.91 8.37 -4.74
CA ILE A 35 -3.16 8.40 -3.96
C ILE A 35 -3.89 9.73 -4.18
N ALA A 36 -3.18 10.86 -4.19
CA ALA A 36 -3.78 12.16 -4.47
C ALA A 36 -4.37 12.23 -5.88
N VAL A 37 -3.65 11.68 -6.86
CA VAL A 37 -4.13 11.56 -8.25
C VAL A 37 -5.36 10.66 -8.33
N ALA A 38 -5.33 9.48 -7.70
CA ALA A 38 -6.44 8.54 -7.65
C ALA A 38 -7.69 9.19 -7.03
N TYR A 39 -7.52 9.89 -5.90
CA TYR A 39 -8.59 10.62 -5.24
C TYR A 39 -9.20 11.69 -6.16
N LYS A 40 -8.36 12.50 -6.81
CA LYS A 40 -8.83 13.54 -7.75
C LYS A 40 -9.59 12.93 -8.92
N MET A 41 -9.15 11.79 -9.44
CA MET A 41 -9.82 11.09 -10.56
C MET A 41 -11.17 10.52 -10.12
N LEU A 42 -11.24 9.85 -8.98
CA LEU A 42 -12.48 9.30 -8.44
C LEU A 42 -13.48 10.41 -8.06
N HIS A 43 -13.00 11.49 -7.47
CA HIS A 43 -13.84 12.66 -7.15
C HIS A 43 -14.45 13.28 -8.43
N ARG A 44 -13.65 13.40 -9.50
CA ARG A 44 -14.15 13.84 -10.81
C ARG A 44 -15.17 12.89 -11.39
N LEU A 45 -14.91 11.59 -11.35
CA LEU A 45 -15.82 10.55 -11.81
C LEU A 45 -17.19 10.68 -11.12
N ARG A 46 -17.20 10.89 -9.81
CA ARG A 46 -18.43 11.07 -9.02
C ARG A 46 -19.19 12.35 -9.35
N ASN A 47 -18.48 13.44 -9.63
CA ASN A 47 -19.13 14.72 -9.90
C ASN A 47 -19.56 14.88 -11.35
N ARG A 48 -19.29 13.90 -12.22
CA ARG A 48 -19.67 13.89 -13.62
C ARG A 48 -21.13 13.50 -13.79
N ARG A 49 -22.02 14.48 -13.62
CA ARG A 49 -23.48 14.31 -13.74
C ARG A 49 -24.01 14.53 -15.17
N HIS A 50 -23.22 15.14 -16.03
CA HIS A 50 -23.60 15.50 -17.39
C HIS A 50 -22.61 14.92 -18.41
N GLY A 51 -23.10 14.66 -19.63
CA GLY A 51 -22.34 14.09 -20.74
C GLY A 51 -22.93 12.79 -21.26
N LYS A 52 -22.84 12.57 -22.58
CA LYS A 52 -23.45 11.41 -23.26
C LYS A 52 -22.75 10.08 -22.96
N VAL A 53 -21.48 10.12 -22.56
CA VAL A 53 -20.66 8.92 -22.32
C VAL A 53 -20.37 8.80 -20.82
N GLY A 54 -20.79 7.69 -20.23
CA GLY A 54 -20.45 7.29 -18.86
C GLY A 54 -18.97 6.87 -18.76
N HIS A 55 -18.38 7.02 -17.58
CA HIS A 55 -17.00 6.58 -17.32
C HIS A 55 -17.01 5.64 -16.11
N MET A 56 -15.97 4.82 -16.00
CA MET A 56 -15.80 3.93 -14.87
C MET A 56 -14.35 3.88 -14.39
N ALA A 57 -14.20 3.58 -13.11
CA ALA A 57 -12.95 3.13 -12.53
C ALA A 57 -13.06 1.65 -12.15
N VAL A 58 -12.03 0.88 -12.47
CA VAL A 58 -11.94 -0.55 -12.18
C VAL A 58 -10.81 -0.75 -11.19
N LYS A 59 -11.13 -1.16 -9.96
CA LYS A 59 -10.12 -1.58 -8.98
C LYS A 59 -9.77 -3.05 -9.25
N LEU A 60 -8.48 -3.33 -9.34
CA LEU A 60 -7.92 -4.66 -9.56
C LEU A 60 -7.01 -5.06 -8.40
N ASP A 61 -7.00 -6.34 -8.07
CA ASP A 61 -6.07 -6.99 -7.15
C ASP A 61 -5.35 -8.10 -7.92
N ILE A 62 -4.03 -7.97 -8.04
CA ILE A 62 -3.16 -8.94 -8.70
C ILE A 62 -2.76 -9.96 -7.62
N SER A 63 -3.51 -11.05 -7.53
CA SER A 63 -3.33 -12.05 -6.48
C SER A 63 -2.07 -12.89 -6.65
N LYS A 64 -1.42 -13.22 -5.52
CA LYS A 64 -0.26 -14.15 -5.45
C LYS A 64 0.78 -13.89 -6.55
N ALA A 65 0.98 -12.62 -6.83
CA ALA A 65 1.59 -12.20 -8.09
C ALA A 65 3.07 -12.54 -8.21
N ASN A 66 3.70 -12.97 -7.11
CA ASN A 66 5.06 -13.49 -7.09
C ASN A 66 5.14 -14.98 -7.43
N ASP A 67 4.12 -15.79 -7.11
CA ASP A 67 4.26 -17.24 -7.13
C ASP A 67 4.02 -17.85 -8.53
N HIS A 68 3.36 -17.08 -9.42
CA HIS A 68 2.92 -17.55 -10.74
C HIS A 68 3.62 -16.86 -11.92
N VAL A 69 4.60 -15.99 -11.68
CA VAL A 69 5.28 -15.26 -12.77
C VAL A 69 6.01 -16.23 -13.71
N GLU A 70 5.65 -16.21 -14.98
CA GLU A 70 6.33 -17.00 -16.01
C GLU A 70 7.72 -16.41 -16.29
N TRP A 71 8.75 -17.26 -16.18
CA TRP A 71 10.15 -16.85 -16.30
C TRP A 71 10.51 -16.35 -17.69
N GLU A 72 9.92 -16.92 -18.73
CA GLU A 72 10.16 -16.51 -20.11
C GLU A 72 9.60 -15.11 -20.38
N PHE A 73 8.46 -14.78 -19.80
CA PHE A 73 7.90 -13.43 -19.83
C PHE A 73 8.79 -12.44 -19.11
N LEU A 74 9.24 -12.77 -17.90
CA LEU A 74 10.15 -11.92 -17.13
C LEU A 74 11.48 -11.68 -17.88
N ARG A 75 12.04 -12.71 -18.52
CA ARG A 75 13.22 -12.57 -19.38
C ARG A 75 12.94 -11.64 -20.55
N SER A 76 11.84 -11.85 -21.26
CA SER A 76 11.44 -11.06 -22.43
C SER A 76 11.21 -9.59 -22.11
N ILE A 77 10.53 -9.28 -20.99
CA ILE A 77 10.26 -7.89 -20.59
C ILE A 77 11.56 -7.14 -20.25
N MET A 78 12.49 -7.79 -19.53
CA MET A 78 13.78 -7.17 -19.22
C MET A 78 14.60 -6.90 -20.50
N VAL A 79 14.61 -7.84 -21.45
CA VAL A 79 15.29 -7.61 -22.74
C VAL A 79 14.64 -6.44 -23.50
N LYS A 80 13.30 -6.37 -23.52
CA LYS A 80 12.58 -5.27 -24.18
C LYS A 80 12.75 -3.91 -23.50
N MET A 81 12.97 -3.89 -22.19
CA MET A 81 13.35 -2.69 -21.43
C MET A 81 14.77 -2.20 -21.74
N GLY A 82 15.57 -2.95 -22.52
CA GLY A 82 16.92 -2.56 -22.92
C GLY A 82 18.02 -3.03 -21.96
N PHE A 83 17.72 -3.95 -21.04
CA PHE A 83 18.75 -4.53 -20.19
C PHE A 83 19.72 -5.42 -20.99
N LEU A 84 21.01 -5.33 -20.65
CA LEU A 84 22.05 -6.15 -21.28
C LEU A 84 21.75 -7.64 -21.08
N ALA A 85 21.79 -8.43 -22.16
CA ALA A 85 21.47 -9.87 -22.14
C ALA A 85 22.27 -10.65 -21.09
N ARG A 86 23.56 -10.31 -20.90
CA ARG A 86 24.40 -10.91 -19.86
C ARG A 86 23.89 -10.63 -18.45
N TRP A 87 23.37 -9.43 -18.20
CA TRP A 87 22.78 -9.07 -16.91
C TRP A 87 21.44 -9.78 -16.69
N VAL A 88 20.58 -9.82 -17.72
CA VAL A 88 19.32 -10.59 -17.67
C VAL A 88 19.59 -12.05 -17.33
N GLU A 89 20.59 -12.67 -17.95
CA GLU A 89 20.96 -14.06 -17.66
C GLU A 89 21.43 -14.25 -16.21
N LEU A 90 22.22 -13.32 -15.65
CA LEU A 90 22.63 -13.36 -14.24
C LEU A 90 21.44 -13.24 -13.28
N VAL A 91 20.48 -12.39 -13.60
CA VAL A 91 19.24 -12.24 -12.83
C VAL A 91 18.40 -13.50 -12.92
N MET A 92 18.19 -14.04 -14.14
CA MET A 92 17.41 -15.25 -14.34
C MET A 92 18.02 -16.45 -13.64
N ARG A 93 19.35 -16.57 -13.60
CA ARG A 93 20.03 -17.60 -12.79
C ARG A 93 19.73 -17.47 -11.29
N CYS A 94 19.65 -16.24 -10.77
CA CYS A 94 19.30 -16.02 -9.36
C CYS A 94 17.84 -16.40 -9.06
N VAL A 95 16.93 -16.22 -10.03
CA VAL A 95 15.52 -16.62 -9.91
C VAL A 95 15.37 -18.14 -10.03
N SER A 96 16.01 -18.75 -11.04
CA SER A 96 15.83 -20.15 -11.37
C SER A 96 16.62 -21.13 -10.49
N SER A 97 17.68 -20.67 -9.82
CA SER A 97 18.47 -21.51 -8.91
C SER A 97 17.83 -21.70 -7.53
N SER A 98 16.60 -21.21 -7.32
CA SER A 98 15.92 -21.36 -6.04
C SER A 98 15.31 -22.76 -5.91
N SER A 99 15.41 -23.36 -4.72
CA SER A 99 14.78 -24.64 -4.39
C SER A 99 14.00 -24.51 -3.10
N TYR A 100 12.82 -25.14 -3.04
CA TYR A 100 11.95 -25.14 -1.87
C TYR A 100 11.93 -26.51 -1.21
N SER A 101 11.77 -26.55 0.11
CA SER A 101 11.54 -27.78 0.86
C SER A 101 10.37 -27.57 1.80
N VAL A 102 9.52 -28.59 1.95
CA VAL A 102 8.37 -28.52 2.84
C VAL A 102 8.82 -28.93 4.24
N LEU A 103 8.55 -28.09 5.23
CA LEU A 103 8.82 -28.40 6.64
C LEU A 103 7.70 -29.32 7.16
N ILE A 104 7.99 -30.60 7.36
CA ILE A 104 7.08 -31.55 8.01
C ILE A 104 7.62 -31.83 9.41
N ASN A 105 6.86 -31.47 10.44
CA ASN A 105 7.27 -31.58 11.84
C ASN A 105 8.61 -30.86 12.13
N GLY A 106 8.82 -29.68 11.54
CA GLY A 106 10.02 -28.87 11.73
C GLY A 106 11.27 -29.36 11.00
N LYS A 107 11.21 -30.48 10.27
CA LYS A 107 12.30 -30.98 9.44
C LYS A 107 12.03 -30.74 7.95
N PRO A 108 12.99 -30.17 7.20
CA PRO A 108 12.82 -30.00 5.77
C PRO A 108 12.76 -31.37 5.09
N ARG A 109 11.72 -31.60 4.29
CA ARG A 109 11.50 -32.84 3.56
C ARG A 109 11.12 -32.55 2.11
N GLY A 110 11.77 -33.28 1.20
CA GLY A 110 11.64 -33.09 -0.25
C GLY A 110 12.39 -31.87 -0.77
N ILE A 111 12.71 -31.90 -2.06
CA ILE A 111 13.26 -30.77 -2.82
C ILE A 111 12.29 -30.51 -3.96
N ILE A 112 11.70 -29.32 -3.96
CA ILE A 112 10.81 -28.83 -5.01
C ILE A 112 11.61 -27.79 -5.80
N SER A 113 11.83 -28.09 -7.08
CA SER A 113 12.42 -27.14 -8.02
C SER A 113 11.28 -26.38 -8.71
N PRO A 114 11.14 -25.07 -8.49
CA PRO A 114 10.13 -24.27 -9.17
C PRO A 114 10.44 -24.18 -10.67
N SER A 115 9.41 -24.10 -11.48
CA SER A 115 9.50 -23.76 -12.91
C SER A 115 9.05 -22.33 -13.24
N ARG A 116 8.44 -21.67 -12.24
CA ARG A 116 7.88 -20.31 -12.33
C ARG A 116 7.86 -19.64 -10.96
N GLY A 117 7.59 -18.35 -10.96
CA GLY A 117 7.49 -17.53 -9.77
C GLY A 117 8.82 -16.92 -9.32
N ILE A 118 8.73 -15.97 -8.39
CA ILE A 118 9.82 -15.16 -7.89
C ILE A 118 9.89 -15.37 -6.37
N LYS A 119 11.11 -15.56 -5.86
CA LYS A 119 11.34 -15.86 -4.44
C LYS A 119 10.90 -14.73 -3.52
N GLN A 120 9.97 -14.98 -2.61
CA GLN A 120 9.57 -14.00 -1.59
C GLN A 120 10.71 -13.76 -0.59
N GLY A 121 10.91 -12.50 -0.20
CA GLY A 121 11.96 -12.08 0.74
C GLY A 121 13.36 -11.92 0.14
N ASP A 122 13.54 -12.19 -1.15
CA ASP A 122 14.77 -11.82 -1.86
C ASP A 122 14.74 -10.31 -2.20
N PRO A 123 15.83 -9.55 -1.94
CA PRO A 123 15.90 -8.10 -2.20
C PRO A 123 15.67 -7.68 -3.66
N LEU A 124 15.86 -8.58 -4.63
CA LEU A 124 15.63 -8.28 -6.05
C LEU A 124 14.18 -8.48 -6.47
N SER A 125 13.46 -9.38 -5.80
CA SER A 125 12.10 -9.80 -6.16
C SER A 125 11.09 -8.67 -6.29
N PRO A 126 11.05 -7.67 -5.39
CA PRO A 126 10.14 -6.54 -5.53
C PRO A 126 10.32 -5.82 -6.85
N TYR A 127 11.57 -5.64 -7.31
CA TYR A 127 11.86 -4.92 -8.57
C TYR A 127 11.52 -5.75 -9.80
N LEU A 128 11.76 -7.06 -9.76
CA LEU A 128 11.35 -7.97 -10.84
C LEU A 128 9.83 -8.00 -11.00
N PHE A 129 9.12 -7.95 -9.87
CA PHE A 129 7.67 -7.80 -9.89
C PHE A 129 7.23 -6.48 -10.54
N LEU A 130 7.90 -5.35 -10.27
CA LEU A 130 7.61 -4.08 -10.95
C LEU A 130 7.80 -4.19 -12.47
N PHE A 131 8.84 -4.90 -12.94
CA PHE A 131 9.06 -5.11 -14.38
C PHE A 131 7.93 -5.89 -15.03
N CYS A 132 7.39 -6.91 -14.35
CA CYS A 132 6.20 -7.61 -14.84
C CYS A 132 5.00 -6.68 -14.97
N VAL A 133 4.72 -5.91 -13.91
CA VAL A 133 3.60 -4.97 -13.88
C VAL A 133 3.74 -3.84 -14.91
N GLU A 134 4.97 -3.40 -15.22
CA GLU A 134 5.22 -2.45 -16.32
C GLU A 134 4.77 -3.04 -17.68
N GLY A 135 4.77 -4.36 -17.85
CA GLY A 135 4.19 -5.02 -19.01
C GLY A 135 2.69 -4.70 -19.18
N LEU A 136 1.93 -4.68 -18.08
CA LEU A 136 0.52 -4.27 -18.10
C LEU A 136 0.39 -2.77 -18.43
N SER A 137 1.20 -1.91 -17.82
CA SER A 137 1.25 -0.48 -18.15
C SER A 137 1.55 -0.22 -19.63
N ALA A 138 2.48 -0.97 -20.22
CA ALA A 138 2.83 -0.87 -21.63
C ALA A 138 1.67 -1.30 -22.54
N LEU A 139 0.93 -2.37 -22.20
CA LEU A 139 -0.25 -2.81 -22.94
C LEU A 139 -1.37 -1.76 -22.88
N LEU A 140 -1.63 -1.19 -21.70
CA LEU A 140 -2.62 -0.14 -21.51
C LEU A 140 -2.25 1.13 -22.28
N ARG A 141 -0.98 1.55 -22.24
CA ARG A 141 -0.47 2.69 -23.00
C ARG A 141 -0.64 2.48 -24.50
N LYS A 142 -0.28 1.30 -25.03
CA LYS A 142 -0.49 0.95 -26.44
C LYS A 142 -1.97 0.99 -26.84
N ALA A 143 -2.86 0.57 -25.94
CA ALA A 143 -4.30 0.66 -26.18
C ALA A 143 -4.82 2.11 -26.16
N THR A 144 -4.27 2.96 -25.29
CA THR A 144 -4.58 4.40 -25.28
C THR A 144 -4.07 5.10 -26.54
N GLU A 145 -2.84 4.81 -26.99
CA GLU A 145 -2.28 5.33 -28.24
C GLU A 145 -3.09 4.89 -29.47
N ALA A 146 -3.63 3.66 -29.44
CA ALA A 146 -4.50 3.14 -30.49
C ALA A 146 -5.96 3.60 -30.37
N ASN A 147 -6.29 4.53 -29.46
CA ASN A 147 -7.65 5.02 -29.17
C ASN A 147 -8.66 3.90 -28.82
N ARG A 148 -8.19 2.77 -28.29
CA ARG A 148 -9.05 1.65 -27.83
C ARG A 148 -9.51 1.79 -26.40
N ILE A 149 -8.82 2.61 -25.61
CA ILE A 149 -9.17 2.93 -24.22
C ILE A 149 -9.00 4.43 -24.03
N GLN A 150 -10.07 5.11 -23.58
CA GLN A 150 -10.01 6.51 -23.20
C GLN A 150 -9.86 6.63 -21.68
N GLY A 151 -8.72 7.16 -21.23
CA GLY A 151 -8.52 7.47 -19.81
C GLY A 151 -9.35 8.67 -19.35
N ILE A 152 -9.34 8.95 -18.05
CA ILE A 152 -10.00 10.13 -17.49
C ILE A 152 -9.06 11.33 -17.50
N ASN A 153 -9.54 12.47 -18.02
CA ASN A 153 -8.76 13.70 -18.04
C ASN A 153 -8.68 14.36 -16.65
N SER A 154 -7.44 14.63 -16.21
CA SER A 154 -7.15 15.24 -14.91
C SER A 154 -7.56 16.72 -14.79
N CYS A 155 -7.64 17.45 -15.91
CA CYS A 155 -8.13 18.83 -16.05
C CYS A 155 -8.74 19.06 -17.44
N HIS A 156 -9.43 20.19 -17.66
CA HIS A 156 -9.71 20.65 -19.03
C HIS A 156 -8.35 20.86 -19.73
N ASN A 157 -8.14 20.19 -20.87
CA ASN A 157 -6.85 20.07 -21.57
C ASN A 157 -5.71 19.40 -20.75
N GLY A 158 -6.06 18.56 -19.77
CA GLY A 158 -5.11 17.83 -18.96
C GLY A 158 -4.67 16.49 -19.54
N VAL A 159 -3.68 15.87 -18.90
CA VAL A 159 -3.25 14.50 -19.19
C VAL A 159 -4.40 13.52 -18.95
N SER A 160 -4.61 12.62 -19.91
CA SER A 160 -5.53 11.48 -19.78
C SER A 160 -4.85 10.38 -18.97
N ILE A 161 -5.46 10.00 -17.86
CA ILE A 161 -4.95 8.95 -16.98
C ILE A 161 -5.78 7.70 -17.21
N SER A 162 -5.16 6.65 -17.76
CA SER A 162 -5.81 5.35 -17.99
C SER A 162 -5.59 4.38 -16.83
N HIS A 163 -4.51 4.52 -16.05
CA HIS A 163 -4.19 3.60 -14.97
C HIS A 163 -3.30 4.24 -13.89
N LEU A 164 -3.44 3.71 -12.67
CA LEU A 164 -2.57 3.95 -11.52
C LEU A 164 -2.30 2.60 -10.86
N LEU A 165 -1.03 2.24 -10.69
CA LEU A 165 -0.62 0.95 -10.14
C LEU A 165 0.12 1.13 -8.81
N PHE A 166 -0.28 0.32 -7.84
CA PHE A 166 0.19 0.26 -6.47
C PHE A 166 0.65 -1.16 -6.15
N ALA A 167 1.80 -1.55 -6.70
CA ALA A 167 2.32 -2.91 -6.56
C ALA A 167 1.30 -3.98 -6.97
N ASP A 168 0.67 -4.64 -6.00
CA ASP A 168 -0.34 -5.69 -6.18
C ASP A 168 -1.75 -5.16 -6.44
N ASN A 169 -1.99 -3.87 -6.23
CA ASN A 169 -3.28 -3.23 -6.47
C ASN A 169 -3.21 -2.30 -7.69
N GLY A 170 -4.29 -2.24 -8.46
CA GLY A 170 -4.41 -1.35 -9.61
C GLY A 170 -5.73 -0.60 -9.62
N LEU A 171 -5.72 0.63 -10.12
CA LEU A 171 -6.90 1.41 -10.42
C LEU A 171 -6.85 1.82 -11.90
N LEU A 172 -7.75 1.26 -12.70
CA LEU A 172 -7.87 1.56 -14.12
C LEU A 172 -9.05 2.49 -14.37
N PHE A 173 -8.94 3.32 -15.40
CA PHE A 173 -9.94 4.30 -15.78
C PHE A 173 -10.27 4.16 -17.27
N CYS A 174 -11.55 4.02 -17.60
CA CYS A 174 -12.01 3.88 -18.98
C CYS A 174 -13.45 4.38 -19.16
N SER A 175 -13.92 4.52 -20.40
CA SER A 175 -15.32 4.80 -20.69
C SER A 175 -16.18 3.56 -20.50
N THR A 176 -17.47 3.74 -20.22
CA THR A 176 -18.44 2.64 -20.08
C THR A 176 -18.98 2.16 -21.42
N THR A 177 -18.26 2.40 -22.52
CA THR A 177 -18.68 1.92 -23.84
C THR A 177 -18.33 0.44 -23.96
N PRO A 178 -19.27 -0.43 -24.41
CA PRO A 178 -19.01 -1.85 -24.60
C PRO A 178 -17.69 -2.19 -25.33
N PRO A 179 -17.30 -1.53 -26.44
CA PRO A 179 -16.04 -1.83 -27.12
C PRO A 179 -14.79 -1.53 -26.28
N GLU A 180 -14.81 -0.48 -25.45
CA GLU A 180 -13.69 -0.18 -24.54
C GLU A 180 -13.61 -1.22 -23.41
N CYS A 181 -14.76 -1.63 -22.85
CA CYS A 181 -14.83 -2.66 -21.81
C CYS A 181 -14.27 -4.00 -22.30
N THR A 182 -14.67 -4.44 -23.50
CA THR A 182 -14.14 -5.67 -24.11
C THR A 182 -12.65 -5.53 -24.42
N SER A 183 -12.21 -4.37 -24.91
CA SER A 183 -10.78 -4.11 -25.16
C SER A 183 -9.96 -4.20 -23.87
N LEU A 184 -10.48 -3.65 -22.76
CA LEU A 184 -9.83 -3.74 -21.46
C LEU A 184 -9.71 -5.19 -20.99
N LEU A 185 -10.79 -5.98 -21.07
CA LEU A 185 -10.76 -7.39 -20.69
C LEU A 185 -9.80 -8.23 -21.55
N ASN A 186 -9.73 -7.95 -22.85
CA ASN A 186 -8.77 -8.60 -23.74
C ASN A 186 -7.33 -8.29 -23.34
N ILE A 187 -7.04 -7.05 -22.94
CA ILE A 187 -5.71 -6.65 -22.44
C ILE A 187 -5.39 -7.40 -21.15
N LEU A 188 -6.33 -7.42 -20.20
CA LEU A 188 -6.14 -8.14 -18.94
C LEU A 188 -5.91 -9.63 -19.19
N SER A 189 -6.71 -10.27 -20.05
CA SER A 189 -6.54 -11.68 -20.40
C SER A 189 -5.21 -11.97 -21.11
N THR A 190 -4.80 -11.10 -22.04
CA THR A 190 -3.49 -11.20 -22.71
C THR A 190 -2.35 -11.10 -21.70
N TYR A 191 -2.48 -10.18 -20.74
CA TYR A 191 -1.51 -10.02 -19.67
C TYR A 191 -1.47 -11.23 -18.73
N GLU A 192 -2.62 -11.75 -18.30
CA GLU A 192 -2.71 -12.96 -17.46
C GLU A 192 -2.04 -14.16 -18.14
N HIS A 193 -2.33 -14.37 -19.43
CA HIS A 193 -1.78 -15.49 -20.19
C HIS A 193 -0.26 -15.35 -20.44
N ALA A 194 0.22 -14.13 -20.73
CA ALA A 194 1.63 -13.90 -21.01
C ALA A 194 2.48 -13.90 -19.73
N SER A 195 2.02 -13.22 -18.67
CA SER A 195 2.81 -13.03 -17.45
C SER A 195 2.68 -14.17 -16.44
N GLY A 196 1.61 -14.96 -16.53
CA GLY A 196 1.21 -15.94 -15.52
C GLY A 196 0.61 -15.33 -14.25
N GLN A 197 0.56 -14.00 -14.13
CA GLN A 197 -0.10 -13.36 -12.99
C GLN A 197 -1.61 -13.49 -13.11
N ALA A 198 -2.26 -13.85 -12.01
CA ALA A 198 -3.70 -14.00 -11.95
C ALA A 198 -4.35 -12.76 -11.32
N ILE A 199 -5.32 -12.17 -12.01
CA ILE A 199 -6.13 -11.08 -11.49
C ILE A 199 -7.26 -11.70 -10.68
N ASN A 200 -7.44 -11.24 -9.45
CA ASN A 200 -8.49 -11.74 -8.57
C ASN A 200 -9.85 -11.15 -8.96
N ARG A 201 -10.59 -11.90 -9.78
CA ARG A 201 -11.92 -11.51 -10.28
C ARG A 201 -12.91 -11.21 -9.15
N GLN A 202 -12.85 -11.96 -8.05
CA GLN A 202 -13.73 -11.76 -6.89
C GLN A 202 -13.45 -10.45 -6.14
N LYS A 203 -12.25 -9.91 -6.27
CA LYS A 203 -11.85 -8.63 -5.67
C LYS A 203 -11.95 -7.45 -6.64
N ILE A 204 -12.38 -7.68 -7.89
CA ILE A 204 -12.63 -6.58 -8.82
C ILE A 204 -13.81 -5.76 -8.30
N ALA A 205 -13.58 -4.46 -8.16
CA ALA A 205 -14.62 -3.51 -7.79
C ALA A 205 -14.80 -2.47 -8.90
N LEU A 206 -16.04 -2.30 -9.34
CA LEU A 206 -16.42 -1.36 -10.39
C LEU A 206 -17.04 -0.11 -9.78
N PHE A 207 -16.55 1.06 -10.19
CA PHE A 207 -17.07 2.37 -9.82
C PHE A 207 -17.54 3.10 -11.07
N PHE A 208 -18.80 3.54 -11.09
CA PHE A 208 -19.38 4.22 -12.25
C PHE A 208 -19.63 5.69 -11.95
N SER A 209 -19.52 6.54 -12.98
CA SER A 209 -20.02 7.91 -12.89
C SER A 209 -21.56 7.95 -12.81
N PRO A 210 -22.17 8.96 -12.16
CA PRO A 210 -23.63 9.04 -12.04
C PRO A 210 -24.37 9.19 -13.37
N ASN A 211 -23.72 9.70 -14.41
CA ASN A 211 -24.29 9.80 -15.75
C ASN A 211 -24.28 8.47 -16.53
N THR A 212 -23.80 7.38 -15.95
CA THR A 212 -23.84 6.05 -16.57
C THR A 212 -25.23 5.45 -16.42
N VAL A 213 -25.82 5.13 -17.57
CA VAL A 213 -27.14 4.54 -17.73
C VAL A 213 -27.22 3.19 -16.97
N PRO A 214 -28.29 2.90 -16.20
CA PRO A 214 -28.41 1.68 -15.40
C PRO A 214 -28.27 0.38 -16.21
N GLU A 215 -28.79 0.35 -17.43
CA GLU A 215 -28.72 -0.79 -18.34
C GLU A 215 -27.27 -1.12 -18.69
N VAL A 216 -26.47 -0.09 -19.00
CA VAL A 216 -25.03 -0.22 -19.31
C VAL A 216 -24.25 -0.67 -18.07
N ARG A 217 -24.63 -0.20 -16.89
CA ARG A 217 -24.01 -0.63 -15.62
C ARG A 217 -24.18 -2.13 -15.40
N GLU A 218 -25.40 -2.64 -15.62
CA GLU A 218 -25.68 -4.06 -15.43
C GLU A 218 -25.02 -4.92 -16.52
N GLU A 219 -24.96 -4.43 -17.75
CA GLU A 219 -24.21 -5.09 -18.83
C GLU A 219 -22.72 -5.23 -18.45
N ILE A 220 -22.06 -4.14 -18.07
CA ILE A 220 -20.64 -4.16 -17.68
C ILE A 220 -20.43 -5.04 -16.44
N ARG A 221 -21.33 -4.99 -15.47
CA ARG A 221 -21.28 -5.87 -14.29
C ARG A 221 -21.23 -7.35 -14.69
N ARG A 222 -22.04 -7.76 -15.66
CA ARG A 222 -22.04 -9.15 -16.18
C ARG A 222 -20.77 -9.47 -16.95
N ILE A 223 -20.25 -8.54 -17.76
CA ILE A 223 -19.04 -8.76 -18.55
C ILE A 223 -17.81 -8.94 -17.63
N PHE A 224 -17.70 -8.14 -16.56
CA PHE A 224 -16.58 -8.22 -15.62
C PHE A 224 -16.76 -9.27 -14.51
N ASP A 225 -17.96 -9.81 -14.34
CA ASP A 225 -18.36 -10.68 -13.21
C ASP A 225 -17.91 -10.12 -11.85
N ALA A 226 -18.15 -8.83 -11.65
CA ALA A 226 -17.57 -8.07 -10.56
C ALA A 226 -18.63 -7.40 -9.67
N GLN A 227 -18.22 -7.03 -8.46
CA GLN A 227 -19.07 -6.28 -7.55
C GLN A 227 -19.12 -4.80 -7.97
N VAL A 228 -20.33 -4.27 -8.11
CA VAL A 228 -20.55 -2.85 -8.31
C VAL A 228 -20.57 -2.17 -6.96
N VAL A 229 -19.61 -1.28 -6.75
CA VAL A 229 -19.46 -0.59 -5.48
C VAL A 229 -20.01 0.82 -5.62
N THR A 230 -21.13 1.08 -4.94
CA THR A 230 -21.79 2.40 -4.90
C THR A 230 -21.23 3.28 -3.79
N GLU A 231 -20.75 2.68 -2.69
CA GLU A 231 -20.15 3.37 -1.55
C GLU A 231 -18.62 3.26 -1.58
N TYR A 232 -17.97 4.41 -1.48
CA TYR A 232 -16.53 4.55 -1.58
C TYR A 232 -15.83 3.73 -0.48
N LEU A 233 -15.18 2.62 -0.82
CA LEU A 233 -14.11 1.95 -0.05
C LEU A 233 -14.29 2.01 1.49
N GLY A 234 -15.47 1.64 2.03
CA GLY A 234 -15.70 1.64 3.48
C GLY A 234 -15.47 2.96 4.22
N LEU A 235 -15.53 4.12 3.53
CA LEU A 235 -15.35 5.42 4.16
C LEU A 235 -16.69 5.93 4.74
N PRO A 236 -16.84 6.12 6.06
CA PRO A 236 -17.88 6.98 6.58
C PRO A 236 -17.62 8.41 6.09
N MET A 237 -18.57 8.98 5.36
CA MET A 237 -18.54 10.39 4.94
C MET A 237 -18.73 11.39 6.11
N VAL A 238 -18.79 10.91 7.35
CA VAL A 238 -18.93 11.73 8.57
C VAL A 238 -17.55 12.25 8.99
N GLY A 239 -17.00 13.21 8.23
CA GLY A 239 -15.77 13.89 8.63
C GLY A 239 -15.22 14.87 7.62
N VAL A 240 -15.54 14.73 6.33
CA VAL A 240 -15.01 15.62 5.27
C VAL A 240 -15.98 16.75 4.90
N GLN A 241 -17.19 16.77 5.45
CA GLN A 241 -18.15 17.86 5.22
C GLN A 241 -18.07 19.02 6.23
N LYS A 242 -17.20 18.95 7.25
CA LYS A 242 -16.96 20.08 8.16
C LYS A 242 -15.51 20.53 8.10
N GLU A 243 -15.06 20.97 6.93
CA GLU A 243 -13.96 21.93 6.84
C GLU A 243 -13.97 22.64 5.47
N ASN A 244 -14.78 23.71 5.43
CA ASN A 244 -14.64 24.93 4.63
C ASN A 244 -14.71 24.87 3.10
N LYS A 245 -15.30 25.94 2.55
CA LYS A 245 -15.52 26.28 1.13
C LYS A 245 -14.23 26.48 0.30
N ALA A 246 -13.13 25.81 0.62
CA ALA A 246 -11.89 25.88 -0.13
C ALA A 246 -11.47 24.45 -0.55
N ASN A 247 -11.08 24.29 -1.81
CA ASN A 247 -10.49 23.08 -2.39
C ASN A 247 -9.12 22.71 -1.74
N SER A 248 -9.04 22.58 -0.42
CA SER A 248 -7.79 22.25 0.27
C SER A 248 -7.68 20.76 0.54
N PHE A 249 -6.72 20.12 -0.13
CA PHE A 249 -6.30 18.75 0.07
C PHE A 249 -5.58 18.59 1.42
N SER A 250 -5.95 17.59 2.22
CA SER A 250 -5.24 17.24 3.46
C SER A 250 -4.57 15.88 3.35
N VAL A 251 -3.31 15.79 3.80
CA VAL A 251 -2.55 14.53 3.84
C VAL A 251 -3.30 13.45 4.64
N LYS A 252 -4.11 13.85 5.63
CA LYS A 252 -4.95 12.93 6.42
C LYS A 252 -6.06 12.26 5.59
N SER A 253 -6.73 13.00 4.70
CA SER A 253 -7.77 12.42 3.85
C SER A 253 -7.17 11.51 2.78
N ALA A 254 -6.01 11.86 2.23
CA ALA A 254 -5.28 11.00 1.31
C ALA A 254 -4.82 9.70 2.00
N TYR A 255 -4.29 9.78 3.21
CA TYR A 255 -3.83 8.61 3.96
C TYR A 255 -4.97 7.65 4.34
N SER A 256 -6.15 8.17 4.70
CA SER A 256 -7.34 7.34 4.95
C SER A 256 -7.83 6.63 3.69
N VAL A 257 -7.80 7.31 2.54
CA VAL A 257 -8.12 6.70 1.23
C VAL A 257 -7.08 5.64 0.86
N ALA A 258 -5.80 5.86 1.14
CA ALA A 258 -4.73 4.90 0.94
C ALA A 258 -4.98 3.60 1.71
N LEU A 259 -5.34 3.71 2.98
CA LEU A 259 -5.62 2.56 3.84
C LEU A 259 -6.83 1.76 3.34
N GLY A 260 -7.91 2.43 2.90
CA GLY A 260 -9.06 1.74 2.31
C GLY A 260 -8.77 1.08 0.95
N MET A 261 -7.80 1.62 0.18
CA MET A 261 -7.37 1.04 -1.09
C MET A 261 -6.49 -0.20 -0.92
N LEU A 262 -5.68 -0.27 0.14
CA LEU A 262 -4.68 -1.32 0.34
C LEU A 262 -5.23 -2.64 0.92
N ASP A 263 -6.30 -2.62 1.74
CA ASP A 263 -6.99 -3.86 2.19
C ASP A 263 -8.33 -3.55 2.90
N PRO A 264 -9.49 -4.06 2.43
CA PRO A 264 -10.76 -3.98 3.17
C PRO A 264 -10.83 -4.90 4.40
N SER A 265 -9.91 -5.86 4.53
CA SER A 265 -10.02 -6.97 5.48
C SER A 265 -9.15 -6.87 6.74
N THR A 266 -8.36 -5.79 6.90
CA THR A 266 -7.59 -5.52 8.13
C THR A 266 -8.20 -4.39 9.00
N GLY A 267 -9.50 -4.15 8.86
CA GLY A 267 -10.28 -3.35 9.80
C GLY A 267 -10.55 -4.13 11.10
N SER A 268 -9.52 -4.41 11.90
CA SER A 268 -9.72 -4.88 13.27
C SER A 268 -10.26 -3.70 14.09
N HIS A 269 -11.58 -3.66 14.23
CA HIS A 269 -12.27 -2.79 15.16
C HIS A 269 -11.65 -2.91 16.57
N SER A 270 -11.15 -1.80 17.08
CA SER A 270 -11.02 -1.56 18.52
C SER A 270 -11.81 -0.29 18.84
N ASN A 271 -12.60 -0.34 19.91
CA ASN A 271 -13.69 0.58 20.26
C ASN A 271 -13.47 2.08 19.93
N THR A 272 -14.20 2.58 18.93
CA THR A 272 -14.10 3.94 18.39
C THR A 272 -14.50 5.05 19.37
N GLY A 273 -15.33 4.78 20.37
CA GLY A 273 -15.80 5.81 21.32
C GLY A 273 -14.79 6.23 22.39
N THR A 274 -13.89 5.33 22.81
CA THR A 274 -12.90 5.61 23.85
C THR A 274 -11.61 6.21 23.30
N ASP A 275 -11.25 5.82 22.09
CA ASP A 275 -9.99 6.20 21.45
C ASP A 275 -10.07 7.62 20.88
N GLU A 276 -11.26 8.06 20.45
CA GLU A 276 -11.49 9.43 19.97
C GLU A 276 -11.18 10.48 21.04
N LYS A 277 -11.52 10.21 22.31
CA LYS A 277 -11.23 11.12 23.43
C LYS A 277 -9.73 11.24 23.67
N LEU A 278 -9.00 10.11 23.64
CA LEU A 278 -7.55 10.08 23.81
C LEU A 278 -6.86 10.89 22.71
N TRP A 279 -7.25 10.69 21.45
CA TRP A 279 -6.65 11.41 20.33
C TRP A 279 -6.97 12.91 20.36
N LYS A 280 -8.20 13.30 20.71
CA LYS A 280 -8.54 14.71 20.91
C LYS A 280 -7.64 15.37 21.96
N THR A 281 -7.38 14.68 23.08
CA THR A 281 -6.47 15.17 24.12
C THR A 281 -5.03 15.27 23.60
N VAL A 282 -4.46 14.18 23.05
CA VAL A 282 -3.09 14.15 22.49
C VAL A 282 -2.84 15.30 21.51
N TRP A 283 -3.78 15.54 20.60
CA TRP A 283 -3.61 16.56 19.57
C TRP A 283 -3.83 17.99 20.08
N SER A 284 -4.52 18.14 21.21
CA SER A 284 -4.76 19.43 21.86
C SER A 284 -3.65 19.88 22.82
N LEU A 285 -2.68 19.01 23.14
CA LEU A 285 -1.55 19.35 24.01
C LEU A 285 -0.72 20.52 23.44
N ASN A 286 -0.38 21.47 24.30
CA ASN A 286 0.48 22.62 23.98
C ASN A 286 1.97 22.24 23.94
N VAL A 287 2.31 21.23 23.14
CA VAL A 287 3.68 20.76 22.94
C VAL A 287 4.08 20.85 21.46
N PRO A 288 5.39 20.94 21.15
CA PRO A 288 5.84 21.01 19.77
C PRO A 288 5.23 19.90 18.89
N PRO A 289 4.88 20.19 17.62
CA PRO A 289 4.22 19.21 16.75
C PRO A 289 4.95 17.87 16.63
N LYS A 290 6.29 17.87 16.75
CA LYS A 290 7.12 16.66 16.73
C LYS A 290 6.84 15.74 17.93
N VAL A 291 6.53 16.30 19.10
CA VAL A 291 6.21 15.55 20.33
C VAL A 291 4.83 14.90 20.22
N ARG A 292 3.82 15.63 19.73
CA ARG A 292 2.48 15.06 19.47
C ARG A 292 2.53 13.90 18.47
N ASN A 293 3.28 14.06 17.39
CA ASN A 293 3.49 13.01 16.41
C ASN A 293 4.24 11.80 17.00
N PHE A 294 5.25 12.04 17.82
CA PHE A 294 5.98 10.98 18.50
C PHE A 294 5.06 10.19 19.44
N LEU A 295 4.28 10.88 20.29
CA LEU A 295 3.34 10.26 21.23
C LEU A 295 2.28 9.43 20.50
N TRP A 296 1.71 9.96 19.41
CA TRP A 296 0.77 9.23 18.57
C TRP A 296 1.38 7.95 17.98
N ARG A 297 2.63 8.03 17.48
CA ARG A 297 3.35 6.86 16.93
C ARG A 297 3.71 5.82 18.00
N ALA A 298 4.04 6.27 19.21
CA ALA A 298 4.32 5.40 20.35
C ALA A 298 3.06 4.64 20.77
N CYS A 299 1.92 5.34 20.88
CA CYS A 299 0.63 4.74 21.22
C CYS A 299 0.12 3.74 20.17
N LEU A 300 0.45 3.94 18.88
CA LEU A 300 0.07 2.99 17.83
C LEU A 300 1.06 1.82 17.66
N ASN A 301 2.10 1.74 18.50
CA ASN A 301 3.18 0.77 18.37
C ASN A 301 3.82 0.73 16.97
N ILE A 302 4.04 1.90 16.36
CA ILE A 302 4.65 2.04 15.01
C ILE A 302 6.04 2.68 15.04
N LEU A 303 6.62 2.81 16.22
CA LEU A 303 8.02 3.22 16.35
C LEU A 303 8.94 2.13 15.78
N PRO A 304 10.11 2.50 15.24
CA PRO A 304 11.07 1.55 14.65
C PRO A 304 11.85 0.80 15.75
N THR A 305 11.14 0.21 16.71
CA THR A 305 11.69 -0.65 17.77
C THR A 305 12.03 -2.03 17.23
N ARG A 306 12.94 -2.76 17.86
CA ARG A 306 13.46 -4.02 17.27
C ARG A 306 12.40 -5.11 17.25
N ASP A 307 11.43 -5.10 18.17
CA ASP A 307 10.23 -5.95 18.10
C ASP A 307 9.42 -5.69 16.82
N ASN A 308 9.19 -4.42 16.47
CA ASN A 308 8.47 -4.02 15.25
C ASN A 308 9.26 -4.32 13.98
N LEU A 309 10.60 -4.25 14.03
CA LEU A 309 11.46 -4.66 12.92
C LEU A 309 11.48 -6.19 12.76
N TYR A 310 11.46 -6.95 13.86
CA TYR A 310 11.34 -8.39 13.86
C TYR A 310 9.98 -8.86 13.32
N LEU A 311 8.88 -8.23 13.72
CA LEU A 311 7.54 -8.48 13.15
C LEU A 311 7.50 -8.21 11.64
N LYS A 312 8.30 -7.25 11.17
CA LYS A 312 8.52 -6.96 9.74
C LYS A 312 9.55 -7.88 9.07
N ARG A 313 9.88 -9.01 9.72
CA ARG A 313 10.79 -10.06 9.26
C ARG A 313 12.23 -9.59 9.02
N MET A 314 12.67 -8.53 9.70
CA MET A 314 14.09 -8.15 9.73
C MET A 314 14.83 -9.01 10.77
N GLN A 315 16.03 -9.47 10.43
CA GLN A 315 16.90 -10.16 11.39
C GLN A 315 17.53 -9.13 12.33
N VAL A 316 16.98 -9.00 13.52
CA VAL A 316 17.46 -8.12 14.58
C VAL A 316 17.44 -8.86 15.91
N ASP A 317 18.43 -8.60 16.75
CA ASP A 317 18.42 -9.05 18.14
C ASP A 317 17.28 -8.35 18.88
N LEU A 318 16.40 -9.11 19.53
CA LEU A 318 15.24 -8.57 20.23
C LEU A 318 15.62 -7.87 21.54
N SER A 319 16.85 -8.04 21.99
CA SER A 319 17.32 -7.49 23.26
C SER A 319 17.43 -5.97 23.20
N CYS A 320 16.96 -5.30 24.25
CA CYS A 320 17.10 -3.87 24.44
C CYS A 320 18.59 -3.48 24.48
N THR A 321 18.97 -2.47 23.67
CA THR A 321 20.36 -1.97 23.60
C THR A 321 20.87 -1.28 24.85
N VAL A 322 19.96 -0.96 25.78
CA VAL A 322 20.27 -0.22 26.99
C VAL A 322 20.43 -1.16 28.17
N CYS A 323 19.42 -1.99 28.44
CA CYS A 323 19.43 -2.88 29.61
C CYS A 323 19.92 -4.29 29.30
N TYR A 324 19.93 -4.71 28.03
CA TYR A 324 20.28 -6.06 27.57
C TYR A 324 19.50 -7.23 28.22
N GLN A 325 18.43 -6.94 28.96
CA GLN A 325 17.70 -7.91 29.79
C GLN A 325 16.28 -8.19 29.29
N HIS A 326 15.67 -7.25 28.56
CA HIS A 326 14.27 -7.33 28.12
C HIS A 326 14.15 -7.05 26.62
N CYS A 327 13.01 -7.40 26.04
CA CYS A 327 12.70 -7.12 24.64
C CYS A 327 12.63 -5.60 24.37
N ASP A 328 13.21 -5.18 23.25
CA ASP A 328 13.20 -3.81 22.71
C ASP A 328 11.82 -3.49 22.13
N THR A 329 10.86 -3.24 23.03
CA THR A 329 9.49 -2.81 22.71
C THR A 329 9.33 -1.31 22.97
N GLY A 330 8.33 -0.69 22.35
CA GLY A 330 8.03 0.73 22.57
C GLY A 330 7.75 1.08 24.03
N VAL A 331 7.02 0.24 24.75
CA VAL A 331 6.74 0.45 26.19
C VAL A 331 7.97 0.24 27.05
N HIS A 332 8.80 -0.76 26.72
CA HIS A 332 10.04 -1.01 27.44
C HIS A 332 11.00 0.18 27.30
N ILE A 333 11.30 0.61 26.08
CA ILE A 333 12.27 1.70 25.86
C ILE A 333 11.80 3.02 26.47
N LEU A 334 10.51 3.30 26.43
CA LEU A 334 9.98 4.61 26.84
C LEU A 334 9.56 4.68 28.31
N TRP A 335 9.39 3.55 29.01
CA TRP A 335 8.87 3.55 30.37
C TRP A 335 9.53 2.54 31.30
N GLU A 336 9.56 1.26 30.91
CA GLU A 336 9.97 0.17 31.83
C GLU A 336 11.49 -0.03 31.92
N CYS A 337 12.25 0.45 30.93
CA CYS A 337 13.70 0.34 30.90
C CYS A 337 14.30 1.09 32.09
N PRO A 338 15.27 0.52 32.84
CA PRO A 338 15.87 1.20 33.99
C PRO A 338 16.39 2.61 33.69
N LEU A 339 16.93 2.83 32.48
CA LEU A 339 17.36 4.16 32.05
C LEU A 339 16.18 5.12 31.87
N ALA A 340 15.11 4.66 31.21
CA ALA A 340 13.91 5.47 31.02
C ALA A 340 13.26 5.80 32.37
N HIS A 341 13.20 4.83 33.28
CA HIS A 341 12.71 5.03 34.64
C HIS A 341 13.48 6.10 35.38
N ASN A 342 14.82 6.10 35.30
CA ASN A 342 15.66 7.13 35.90
C ASN A 342 15.40 8.52 35.30
N VAL A 343 15.15 8.62 33.99
CA VAL A 343 14.79 9.89 33.34
C VAL A 343 13.43 10.39 33.83
N TRP A 344 12.43 9.51 33.90
CA TRP A 344 11.09 9.87 34.40
C TRP A 344 11.08 10.21 35.88
N ALA A 345 11.97 9.64 36.69
CA ALA A 345 12.14 9.98 38.09
C ALA A 345 12.59 11.44 38.30
N LEU A 346 13.25 12.06 37.32
CA LEU A 346 13.67 13.48 37.37
C LEU A 346 12.51 14.44 37.10
N VAL A 347 11.40 13.96 36.54
CA VAL A 347 10.22 14.78 36.26
C VAL A 347 9.41 14.90 37.56
N LYS A 348 9.25 16.13 38.05
CA LYS A 348 8.45 16.43 39.25
C LYS A 348 6.97 16.26 38.91
N GLY A 349 6.21 15.57 39.77
CA GLY A 349 4.75 15.46 39.63
C GLY A 349 4.23 14.04 39.84
N ARG A 350 2.97 13.82 39.47
CA ARG A 350 2.25 12.54 39.69
C ARG A 350 2.59 11.45 38.66
N THR A 351 3.54 11.69 37.77
CA THR A 351 4.04 10.70 36.79
C THR A 351 4.60 9.46 37.50
N GLN A 352 5.18 9.63 38.68
CA GLN A 352 5.71 8.56 39.53
C GLN A 352 4.63 7.65 40.15
N ASN A 353 3.36 8.08 40.15
CA ASN A 353 2.21 7.27 40.62
C ASN A 353 1.64 6.37 39.51
N SER A 354 2.22 6.41 38.31
CA SER A 354 1.81 5.56 37.19
C SER A 354 2.43 4.16 37.35
N PRO A 355 1.78 3.10 36.83
CA PRO A 355 2.23 1.73 37.03
C PRO A 355 3.64 1.48 36.48
N ALA A 356 4.46 0.73 37.22
CA ALA A 356 5.86 0.46 36.87
C ALA A 356 6.01 -0.44 35.63
N ALA A 357 4.99 -1.24 35.32
CA ALA A 357 4.91 -2.08 34.12
C ALA A 357 3.57 -1.85 33.42
N ALA A 358 3.58 -1.87 32.09
CA ALA A 358 2.38 -1.68 31.28
C ALA A 358 2.40 -2.64 30.08
N SER A 359 1.22 -3.20 29.76
CA SER A 359 1.08 -4.14 28.64
C SER A 359 1.48 -3.53 27.30
N ASP A 360 1.17 -2.25 27.11
CA ASP A 360 1.52 -1.47 25.94
C ASP A 360 1.53 0.04 26.28
N PHE A 361 2.16 0.82 25.41
CA PHE A 361 2.33 2.25 25.61
C PHE A 361 1.00 3.03 25.47
N PHE A 362 0.01 2.48 24.76
CA PHE A 362 -1.32 3.09 24.62
C PHE A 362 -2.07 3.08 25.96
N MET A 363 -2.08 1.93 26.63
CA MET A 363 -2.71 1.72 27.93
C MET A 363 -2.03 2.53 29.03
N LEU A 364 -0.70 2.65 28.97
CA LEU A 364 0.07 3.54 29.84
C LEU A 364 -0.36 4.99 29.64
N THR A 365 -0.33 5.49 28.40
CA THR A 365 -0.70 6.88 28.08
C THR A 365 -2.15 7.17 28.49
N ARG A 366 -3.06 6.22 28.28
CA ARG A 366 -4.46 6.35 28.70
C ARG A 366 -4.61 6.44 30.21
N THR A 367 -3.79 5.70 30.96
CA THR A 367 -3.78 5.73 32.42
C THR A 367 -3.20 7.06 32.92
N MET A 368 -2.09 7.52 32.34
CA MET A 368 -1.50 8.83 32.64
C MET A 368 -2.48 9.98 32.38
N MET A 369 -3.20 9.96 31.26
CA MET A 369 -4.23 10.97 30.92
C MET A 369 -5.44 11.00 31.87
N ARG A 370 -5.65 9.94 32.66
CA ARG A 370 -6.72 9.91 33.68
C ARG A 370 -6.26 10.43 35.03
N HIS A 371 -4.96 10.42 35.31
CA HIS A 371 -4.39 10.75 36.61
C HIS A 371 -3.61 12.07 36.65
N LEU A 372 -3.08 12.51 35.51
CA LEU A 372 -2.33 13.76 35.36
C LEU A 372 -3.26 14.91 34.96
N THR A 373 -2.96 16.12 35.43
CA THR A 373 -3.56 17.33 34.86
C THR A 373 -3.00 17.61 33.46
N ARG A 374 -3.66 18.50 32.72
CA ARG A 374 -3.18 18.91 31.40
C ARG A 374 -1.79 19.55 31.46
N ASP A 375 -1.53 20.38 32.48
CA ASP A 375 -0.23 21.02 32.68
C ASP A 375 0.88 20.05 33.10
N GLU A 376 0.54 18.90 33.71
CA GLU A 376 1.50 17.84 34.01
C GLU A 376 1.77 16.93 32.80
N LEU A 377 0.89 16.96 31.79
CA LEU A 377 0.96 16.14 30.59
C LEU A 377 1.64 16.87 29.42
N GLU A 378 1.56 18.20 29.41
CA GLU A 378 2.30 19.11 28.52
C GLU A 378 3.74 19.28 28.99
#